data_AF-M3XV83-F1
#
_entry.id   AF-M3XV83-F1
#
_cell.length_a   1.000
_cell.length_b   1.000
_cell.length_c   1.000
_cell.angle_alpha   90.00
_cell.angle_beta   90.00
_cell.angle_gamma   90.00
#
_symmetry.space_group_name_H-M   'P 1'
#
loop_
_entity.id
_entity.type
_entity.pdbx_description
1 polymer ?
#
loop_
_entity_poly.entity_id
_entity_poly.type
_entity_poly.pdbx_seq_one_letter_code
_entity_poly.pdbx_strand_id
1 'polypeptide(L)'
;MINLYGAHTFFLCLEDTSGSSFGVFLLNSNAMEVTLQPAPAITYRTIGGILDFYIFLGNTPEQVVQEYLELIGRPFMPPYWSLGFQLSRRNYGGINGLKKVVDRNRVAQIPYDVQYSDIDYMDGNKDFTTDEKAFPNLSNFINDLHKQGLKYVIIMNPGILNNSDYQPYMNGSHKRVWILGDNGFVVGQVILQG
;
A
#
# COMPACT_ATOMS: atom_id res chain seq x y z
N MET A 1 -2.26 5.50 22.87
CA MET A 1 -3.00 5.12 21.65
C MET A 1 -1.99 4.99 20.53
N ILE A 2 -2.05 3.94 19.71
CA ILE A 2 -1.08 3.70 18.63
C ILE A 2 -1.79 4.00 17.31
N ASN A 3 -1.23 4.88 16.50
CA ASN A 3 -1.63 5.10 15.11
C ASN A 3 -0.96 4.06 14.20
N LEU A 4 -1.64 3.69 13.12
CA LEU A 4 -1.15 2.71 12.13
C LEU A 4 -0.95 3.39 10.76
N TYR A 5 -0.88 2.61 9.67
CA TYR A 5 -0.48 3.10 8.34
C TYR A 5 -1.48 4.04 7.67
N GLY A 6 -2.79 3.89 7.93
CA GLY A 6 -3.85 4.64 7.27
C GLY A 6 -4.63 5.53 8.23
N ALA A 7 -5.14 6.65 7.72
CA ALA A 7 -6.01 7.58 8.44
C ALA A 7 -7.29 7.81 7.63
N HIS A 8 -8.39 7.19 8.05
CA HIS A 8 -9.73 7.38 7.48
C HIS A 8 -10.63 7.98 8.54
N THR A 9 -11.17 9.16 8.28
CA THR A 9 -11.95 9.96 9.24
C THR A 9 -13.46 9.69 9.15
N PHE A 10 -13.87 8.85 8.21
CA PHE A 10 -15.25 8.44 8.03
C PHE A 10 -15.68 7.45 9.11
N PHE A 11 -16.87 7.67 9.68
CA PHE A 11 -17.58 6.65 10.45
C PHE A 11 -19.02 6.53 9.96
N LEU A 12 -19.61 5.35 10.21
CA LEU A 12 -21.01 5.05 9.95
C LEU A 12 -21.72 4.76 11.28
N CYS A 13 -22.92 5.29 11.44
CA CYS A 13 -23.77 5.09 12.60
C CYS A 13 -25.12 4.50 12.18
N LEU A 14 -25.51 3.41 12.86
CA LEU A 14 -26.85 2.86 12.77
C LEU A 14 -27.76 3.65 13.70
N GLU A 15 -28.91 4.09 13.20
CA GLU A 15 -29.87 4.82 14.02
C GLU A 15 -30.67 3.86 14.91
N ASP A 16 -31.15 2.76 14.33
CA ASP A 16 -31.90 1.71 14.99
C ASP A 16 -31.93 0.41 14.15
N THR A 17 -32.86 -0.49 14.44
CA THR A 17 -33.03 -1.77 13.73
C THR A 17 -33.77 -1.64 12.39
N SER A 18 -34.23 -0.45 11.99
CA SER A 18 -34.90 -0.22 10.70
C SER A 18 -33.94 -0.32 9.51
N GLY A 19 -32.64 -0.14 9.77
CA GLY A 19 -31.60 -0.03 8.74
C GLY A 19 -31.22 1.42 8.42
N SER A 20 -32.01 2.40 8.85
CA SER A 20 -31.68 3.83 8.70
C SER A 20 -30.34 4.13 9.33
N SER A 21 -29.48 4.81 8.59
CA SER A 21 -28.09 5.03 8.95
C SER A 21 -27.62 6.38 8.43
N PHE A 22 -26.62 6.93 9.10
CA PHE A 22 -25.88 8.08 8.60
C PHE A 22 -24.37 7.86 8.69
N GLY A 23 -23.64 8.56 7.84
CA GLY A 23 -22.18 8.59 7.83
C GLY A 23 -21.69 10.01 8.03
N VAL A 24 -20.53 10.16 8.67
CA VAL A 24 -19.86 11.46 8.82
C VAL A 24 -18.43 11.32 8.37
N PHE A 25 -18.00 12.23 7.50
CA PHE A 25 -16.62 12.33 7.02
C PHE A 25 -16.09 13.73 7.30
N LEU A 26 -14.93 13.80 7.97
CA LEU A 26 -14.18 15.05 8.12
C LEU A 26 -13.06 15.07 7.09
N LEU A 27 -13.15 15.92 6.08
CA LEU A 27 -12.11 16.09 5.07
C LEU A 27 -10.95 16.92 5.65
N ASN A 28 -10.11 16.27 6.44
CA ASN A 28 -8.92 16.86 7.06
C ASN A 28 -7.82 15.81 7.18
N SER A 29 -6.60 16.14 6.75
CA SER A 29 -5.43 15.25 6.74
C SER A 29 -4.39 15.58 7.82
N ASN A 30 -4.63 16.59 8.65
CA ASN A 30 -3.75 16.91 9.78
C ASN A 30 -3.87 15.82 10.85
N ALA A 31 -2.83 15.69 11.68
CA ALA A 31 -2.88 14.79 12.82
C ALA A 31 -4.09 15.15 13.70
N MET A 32 -4.87 14.13 14.05
CA MET A 32 -6.08 14.32 14.83
C MET A 32 -6.33 13.18 15.79
N GLU A 33 -7.10 13.49 16.83
CA GLU A 33 -7.69 12.52 17.73
C GLU A 33 -9.21 12.51 17.53
N VAL A 34 -9.79 11.32 17.51
CA VAL A 34 -11.24 11.11 17.55
C VAL A 34 -11.57 10.35 18.83
N THR A 35 -12.24 11.01 19.77
CA THR A 35 -12.61 10.40 21.06
C THR A 35 -14.10 10.07 21.07
N LEU A 36 -14.43 8.81 21.34
CA LEU A 36 -15.80 8.39 21.66
C LEU A 36 -16.06 8.63 23.15
N GLN A 37 -17.21 9.21 23.48
CA GLN A 37 -17.61 9.49 24.86
C GLN A 37 -18.64 8.46 25.38
N PRO A 38 -18.86 8.36 26.71
CA PRO A 38 -19.86 7.45 27.28
C PRO A 38 -21.31 7.79 26.92
N ALA A 39 -21.63 9.08 26.78
CA ALA A 39 -22.81 9.50 26.04
C ALA A 39 -22.53 9.36 24.53
N PRO A 40 -23.51 9.05 23.67
CA PRO A 40 -23.27 8.92 22.22
C PRO A 40 -22.86 10.26 21.63
N ALA A 41 -21.55 10.53 21.67
CA ALA A 41 -20.92 11.76 21.24
C ALA A 41 -19.49 11.47 20.80
N ILE A 42 -19.05 12.21 19.78
CA ILE A 42 -17.74 12.08 19.17
C ILE A 42 -17.09 13.45 19.19
N THR A 43 -15.85 13.52 19.69
CA THR A 43 -15.06 14.76 19.69
C THR A 43 -13.89 14.62 18.74
N TYR A 44 -13.79 15.56 17.80
CA TYR A 44 -12.64 15.71 16.91
C TYR A 44 -11.69 16.77 17.47
N ARG A 45 -10.40 16.43 17.59
CA ARG A 45 -9.33 17.37 17.92
C ARG A 45 -8.27 17.28 16.82
N THR A 46 -8.19 18.29 15.95
CA THR A 46 -7.19 18.36 14.88
C THR A 46 -6.16 19.45 15.16
N ILE A 47 -4.91 19.24 14.75
CA ILE A 47 -3.83 20.24 14.95
C ILE A 47 -3.79 21.32 13.87
N GLY A 48 -4.65 21.26 12.85
CA GLY A 48 -4.63 22.21 11.74
C GLY A 48 -5.72 21.98 10.69
N GLY A 49 -5.63 22.75 9.61
CA GLY A 49 -6.62 22.75 8.54
C GLY A 49 -7.93 23.43 8.93
N ILE A 50 -9.03 22.99 8.33
CA ILE A 50 -10.38 23.47 8.58
C ILE A 50 -11.29 22.32 9.03
N LEU A 51 -12.49 22.66 9.49
CA LEU A 51 -13.56 21.69 9.76
C LEU A 51 -14.48 21.61 8.55
N ASP A 52 -14.17 20.70 7.62
CA ASP A 52 -14.98 20.42 6.42
C ASP A 52 -15.69 19.07 6.58
N PHE A 53 -16.96 19.11 7.01
CA PHE A 53 -17.75 17.93 7.32
C PHE A 53 -18.77 17.62 6.24
N TYR A 54 -18.85 16.33 5.89
CA TYR A 54 -19.90 15.77 5.05
C TYR A 54 -20.73 14.81 5.88
N ILE A 55 -22.06 14.93 5.78
CA ILE A 55 -23.02 14.01 6.39
C ILE A 55 -23.77 13.31 5.28
N PHE A 56 -23.77 11.97 5.32
CA PHE A 56 -24.43 11.11 4.34
C PHE A 56 -25.61 10.44 5.01
N LEU A 57 -26.78 10.44 4.36
CA LEU A 57 -27.99 9.80 4.87
C LEU A 57 -28.35 8.62 3.97
N GLY A 58 -28.79 7.52 4.56
CA GLY A 58 -29.22 6.34 3.80
C GLY A 58 -30.28 5.55 4.55
N ASN A 59 -31.21 4.95 3.80
CA ASN A 59 -32.20 4.03 4.34
C ASN A 59 -31.58 2.66 4.70
N THR A 60 -30.33 2.43 4.26
CA THR A 60 -29.51 1.26 4.62
C THR A 60 -28.06 1.68 4.85
N PRO A 61 -27.27 0.91 5.63
CA PRO A 61 -25.85 1.19 5.81
C PRO A 61 -25.07 1.16 4.48
N GLU A 62 -25.48 0.28 3.57
CA GLU A 62 -24.89 0.15 2.23
C GLU A 62 -25.06 1.45 1.42
N GLN A 63 -26.23 2.10 1.49
CA GLN A 63 -26.46 3.37 0.80
C GLN A 63 -25.55 4.48 1.35
N VAL A 64 -25.34 4.55 2.67
CA VAL A 64 -24.41 5.51 3.27
C VAL A 64 -22.99 5.34 2.73
N VAL A 65 -22.52 4.08 2.61
CA VAL A 65 -21.20 3.80 2.02
C VAL A 65 -21.15 4.20 0.55
N GLN A 66 -22.22 3.95 -0.22
CA GLN A 66 -22.31 4.36 -1.62
C GLN A 66 -22.23 5.88 -1.78
N GLU A 67 -22.98 6.65 -0.99
CA GLU A 67 -22.94 8.12 -1.01
C GLU A 67 -21.56 8.67 -0.62
N TYR A 68 -20.91 8.07 0.38
CA TYR A 68 -19.53 8.43 0.73
C TYR A 68 -18.55 8.18 -0.42
N LEU A 69 -18.67 7.04 -1.11
CA LEU A 69 -17.82 6.69 -2.25
C LEU A 69 -18.11 7.52 -3.51
N GLU A 70 -19.32 8.07 -3.66
CA GLU A 70 -19.60 9.05 -4.70
C GLU A 70 -18.83 10.35 -4.48
N LEU A 71 -18.65 10.76 -3.21
CA LEU A 71 -17.85 11.93 -2.88
C LEU A 71 -16.35 11.70 -3.06
N ILE A 72 -15.80 10.65 -2.44
CA ILE A 72 -14.34 10.46 -2.36
C ILE A 72 -13.74 9.70 -3.55
N GLY A 73 -14.58 9.20 -4.44
CA GLY A 73 -14.19 8.39 -5.58
C GLY A 73 -14.47 6.90 -5.37
N ARG A 74 -15.08 6.30 -6.38
CA ARG A 74 -15.44 4.88 -6.39
C ARG A 74 -14.18 4.00 -6.50
N PRO A 75 -14.20 2.79 -5.90
CA PRO A 75 -13.09 1.85 -6.02
C PRO A 75 -12.73 1.58 -7.49
N PHE A 76 -11.44 1.51 -7.80
CA PHE A 76 -10.98 1.13 -9.13
C PHE A 76 -11.38 -0.31 -9.44
N MET A 77 -11.60 -0.63 -10.72
CA MET A 77 -11.84 -2.01 -11.15
C MET A 77 -10.50 -2.77 -11.20
N PRO A 78 -10.27 -3.77 -10.33
CA PRO A 78 -9.01 -4.51 -10.35
C PRO A 78 -8.93 -5.44 -11.57
N PRO A 79 -7.72 -5.73 -12.08
CA PRO A 79 -7.55 -6.74 -13.11
C PRO A 79 -7.90 -8.12 -12.53
N TYR A 80 -8.56 -8.98 -13.32
CA TYR A 80 -9.09 -10.26 -12.81
C TYR A 80 -8.05 -11.13 -12.09
N TRP A 81 -6.81 -11.17 -12.58
CA TRP A 81 -5.73 -11.96 -11.99
C TRP A 81 -5.38 -11.55 -10.56
N SER A 82 -5.66 -10.31 -10.14
CA SER A 82 -5.35 -9.86 -8.78
C SER A 82 -6.31 -10.42 -7.74
N LEU A 83 -7.43 -11.03 -8.16
CA LEU A 83 -8.36 -11.75 -7.30
C LEU A 83 -7.89 -13.19 -7.02
N GLY A 84 -6.90 -13.68 -7.77
CA GLY A 84 -6.29 -14.99 -7.57
C GLY A 84 -5.40 -15.02 -6.33
N PHE A 85 -5.08 -16.23 -5.85
CA PHE A 85 -4.20 -16.39 -4.68
C PHE A 85 -2.78 -15.91 -5.00
N GLN A 86 -2.15 -15.25 -4.03
CA GLN A 86 -0.87 -14.57 -4.20
C GLN A 86 0.12 -15.05 -3.14
N LEU A 87 1.34 -15.39 -3.56
CA LEU A 87 2.38 -15.89 -2.67
C LEU A 87 3.51 -14.89 -2.52
N SER A 88 3.76 -14.51 -1.28
CA SER A 88 4.83 -13.61 -0.88
C SER A 88 5.51 -14.11 0.40
N ARG A 89 6.79 -13.79 0.53
CA ARG A 89 7.54 -13.76 1.79
C ARG A 89 8.69 -12.80 1.62
N ARG A 90 9.18 -12.29 2.73
CA ARG A 90 10.50 -11.69 2.77
C ARG A 90 11.58 -12.77 2.71
N ASN A 91 12.61 -12.54 1.90
CA ASN A 91 13.78 -13.39 1.77
C ASN A 91 13.45 -14.82 1.33
N TYR A 92 13.48 -15.04 0.03
CA TYR A 92 13.37 -16.36 -0.57
C TYR A 92 14.69 -17.15 -0.58
N GLY A 93 15.82 -16.52 -0.23
CA GLY A 93 17.14 -17.14 -0.34
C GLY A 93 17.68 -17.18 -1.78
N GLY A 94 17.36 -16.16 -2.58
CA GLY A 94 17.78 -16.04 -3.98
C GLY A 94 16.87 -16.74 -4.98
N ILE A 95 17.25 -16.69 -6.27
CA ILE A 95 16.42 -17.21 -7.37
C ILE A 95 16.09 -18.70 -7.24
N ASN A 96 17.00 -19.49 -6.67
CA ASN A 96 16.79 -20.92 -6.49
C ASN A 96 15.73 -21.21 -5.42
N GLY A 97 15.70 -20.44 -4.34
CA GLY A 97 14.67 -20.56 -3.32
C GLY A 97 13.31 -20.13 -3.84
N LEU A 98 13.27 -19.05 -4.62
CA LEU A 98 12.05 -18.58 -5.31
C LEU A 98 11.50 -19.66 -6.27
N LYS A 99 12.34 -20.23 -7.14
CA LYS A 99 11.97 -21.33 -8.04
C LYS A 99 11.41 -22.53 -7.29
N LYS A 100 12.09 -22.98 -6.22
CA LYS A 100 11.61 -24.10 -5.39
C LYS A 100 10.22 -23.85 -4.79
N VAL A 101 9.92 -22.61 -4.41
CA VAL A 101 8.59 -22.26 -3.90
C VAL A 101 7.55 -22.33 -5.01
N VAL A 102 7.84 -21.81 -6.21
CA VAL A 102 6.93 -21.92 -7.35
C VAL A 102 6.67 -23.39 -7.71
N ASP A 103 7.74 -24.18 -7.86
CA ASP A 103 7.67 -25.57 -8.30
C ASP A 103 6.88 -26.43 -7.30
N ARG A 104 7.16 -26.33 -6.00
CA ARG A 104 6.46 -27.16 -4.99
C ARG A 104 4.97 -26.86 -4.92
N ASN A 105 4.56 -25.59 -5.08
CA ASN A 105 3.15 -25.22 -5.07
C ASN A 105 2.44 -25.74 -6.32
N ARG A 106 3.12 -25.74 -7.47
CA ARG A 106 2.61 -26.34 -8.71
C ARG A 106 2.47 -27.86 -8.60
N VAL A 107 3.47 -28.55 -8.06
CA VAL A 107 3.41 -30.01 -7.80
C VAL A 107 2.27 -30.35 -6.84
N ALA A 108 2.06 -29.53 -5.80
CA ALA A 108 0.95 -29.69 -4.86
C ALA A 108 -0.41 -29.24 -5.43
N GLN A 109 -0.46 -28.81 -6.69
CA GLN A 109 -1.67 -28.33 -7.37
C GLN A 109 -2.39 -27.19 -6.63
N ILE A 110 -1.64 -26.32 -5.95
CA ILE A 110 -2.20 -25.14 -5.30
C ILE A 110 -2.48 -24.08 -6.36
N PRO A 111 -3.75 -23.64 -6.54
CA PRO A 111 -4.08 -22.57 -7.46
C PRO A 111 -3.53 -21.25 -6.92
N TYR A 112 -2.66 -20.60 -7.69
CA TYR A 112 -2.18 -19.25 -7.40
C TYR A 112 -1.73 -18.57 -8.70
N ASP A 113 -1.92 -17.25 -8.72
CA ASP A 113 -1.81 -16.40 -9.91
C ASP A 113 -0.61 -15.46 -9.83
N VAL A 114 -0.16 -15.08 -8.62
CA VAL A 114 0.86 -14.04 -8.45
C VAL A 114 1.99 -14.51 -7.56
N GLN A 115 3.22 -14.40 -8.08
CA GLN A 115 4.45 -14.57 -7.30
C GLN A 115 5.04 -13.20 -6.98
N TYR A 116 5.32 -12.95 -5.71
CA TYR A 116 5.96 -11.72 -5.25
C TYR A 116 7.47 -11.87 -5.10
N SER A 117 8.19 -10.76 -5.14
CA SER A 117 9.50 -10.67 -4.49
C SER A 117 9.58 -9.41 -3.63
N ASP A 118 10.03 -9.63 -2.40
CA ASP A 118 10.34 -8.57 -1.44
C ASP A 118 11.74 -8.01 -1.74
N ILE A 119 12.27 -7.15 -0.88
CA ILE A 119 13.51 -6.39 -1.09
C ILE A 119 14.74 -7.26 -1.43
N ASP A 120 14.69 -8.58 -1.19
CA ASP A 120 15.80 -9.48 -1.47
C ASP A 120 16.18 -9.58 -2.96
N TYR A 121 15.27 -9.24 -3.89
CA TYR A 121 15.65 -9.19 -5.32
C TYR A 121 16.57 -8.02 -5.66
N MET A 122 16.61 -6.96 -4.84
CA MET A 122 17.30 -5.70 -5.12
C MET A 122 18.79 -5.78 -4.79
N ASP A 123 19.65 -5.07 -5.56
CA ASP A 123 21.06 -4.89 -5.20
C ASP A 123 21.18 -3.95 -4.01
N GLY A 124 21.53 -4.49 -2.84
CA GLY A 124 21.73 -3.70 -1.62
C GLY A 124 20.48 -2.93 -1.17
N ASN A 125 19.28 -3.49 -1.39
CA ASN A 125 17.98 -2.86 -1.10
C ASN A 125 17.70 -1.56 -1.87
N LYS A 126 18.38 -1.34 -3.01
CA LYS A 126 18.13 -0.19 -3.88
C LYS A 126 16.99 -0.49 -4.84
N ASP A 127 15.95 0.35 -4.86
CA ASP A 127 14.88 0.28 -5.86
C ASP A 127 15.42 0.25 -7.31
N PHE A 128 14.63 -0.20 -8.28
CA PHE A 128 15.03 -0.21 -9.69
C PHE A 128 16.34 -0.96 -10.01
N THR A 129 16.79 -1.85 -9.13
CA THR A 129 17.97 -2.71 -9.34
C THR A 129 17.62 -4.17 -9.10
N THR A 130 18.49 -5.06 -9.59
CA THR A 130 18.43 -6.50 -9.32
C THR A 130 19.80 -6.94 -8.80
N ASP A 131 19.84 -7.72 -7.72
CA ASP A 131 21.06 -8.39 -7.26
C ASP A 131 21.37 -9.55 -8.21
N GLU A 132 22.26 -9.33 -9.18
CA GLU A 132 22.64 -10.35 -10.17
C GLU A 132 23.40 -11.55 -9.56
N LYS A 133 23.89 -11.46 -8.31
CA LYS A 133 24.51 -12.60 -7.63
C LYS A 133 23.46 -13.50 -6.99
N ALA A 134 22.49 -12.91 -6.29
CA ALA A 134 21.44 -13.66 -5.61
C ALA A 134 20.28 -14.05 -6.57
N PHE A 135 20.01 -13.20 -7.56
CA PHE A 135 18.93 -13.33 -8.55
C PHE A 135 19.42 -13.29 -10.01
N PRO A 136 20.40 -14.12 -10.39
CA PRO A 136 20.89 -14.15 -11.77
C PRO A 136 19.77 -14.54 -12.75
N ASN A 137 19.69 -13.82 -13.86
CA ASN A 137 18.70 -14.04 -14.92
C ASN A 137 17.24 -14.01 -14.43
N LEU A 138 16.92 -13.16 -13.44
CA LEU A 138 15.55 -13.00 -12.93
C LEU A 138 14.53 -12.78 -14.05
N SER A 139 14.87 -11.99 -15.07
CA SER A 139 14.03 -11.75 -16.26
C SER A 139 13.60 -13.03 -16.97
N ASN A 140 14.48 -14.03 -17.09
CA ASN A 140 14.15 -15.30 -17.73
C ASN A 140 13.15 -16.10 -16.89
N PHE A 141 13.34 -16.11 -15.57
CA PHE A 141 12.41 -16.75 -14.65
C PHE A 141 11.02 -16.09 -14.72
N ILE A 142 10.94 -14.77 -14.74
CA ILE A 142 9.67 -14.03 -14.90
C ILE A 142 8.98 -14.40 -16.22
N ASN A 143 9.74 -14.48 -17.32
CA ASN A 143 9.19 -14.92 -18.61
C ASN A 143 8.60 -16.34 -18.54
N ASP A 144 9.24 -17.24 -17.80
CA ASP A 144 8.72 -18.60 -17.60
C ASP A 144 7.47 -18.63 -16.71
N LEU A 145 7.36 -17.75 -15.72
CA LEU A 145 6.12 -17.55 -14.95
C LEU A 145 4.98 -17.07 -15.85
N HIS A 146 5.25 -16.10 -16.74
CA HIS A 146 4.26 -15.58 -17.67
C HIS A 146 3.77 -16.64 -18.67
N LYS A 147 4.65 -17.50 -19.19
CA LYS A 147 4.27 -18.63 -20.05
C LYS A 147 3.33 -19.61 -19.34
N GLN A 148 3.43 -19.70 -18.01
CA GLN A 148 2.56 -20.52 -17.17
C GLN A 148 1.29 -19.79 -16.71
N GLY A 149 1.05 -18.56 -17.18
CA GLY A 149 -0.13 -17.76 -16.84
C GLY A 149 0.00 -16.91 -15.58
N LEU A 150 1.07 -17.07 -14.79
CA LEU A 150 1.26 -16.27 -13.58
C LEU A 150 1.60 -14.82 -13.89
N LYS A 151 1.52 -13.99 -12.85
CA LYS A 151 1.98 -12.61 -12.79
C LYS A 151 3.10 -12.51 -11.76
N TYR A 152 3.97 -11.53 -11.95
CA TYR A 152 5.07 -11.26 -11.04
C TYR A 152 4.95 -9.82 -10.52
N VAL A 153 4.99 -9.66 -9.21
CA VAL A 153 4.86 -8.35 -8.55
C VAL A 153 6.07 -8.13 -7.64
N ILE A 154 6.63 -6.92 -7.70
CA ILE A 154 7.80 -6.53 -6.92
C ILE A 154 7.42 -5.46 -5.91
N ILE A 155 8.08 -5.49 -4.75
CA ILE A 155 8.06 -4.35 -3.83
C ILE A 155 8.88 -3.19 -4.40
N MET A 156 8.44 -1.97 -4.09
CA MET A 156 9.15 -0.72 -4.35
C MET A 156 9.03 0.15 -3.10
N ASN A 157 10.10 0.86 -2.75
CA ASN A 157 10.11 1.79 -1.63
C ASN A 157 10.06 3.25 -2.13
N PRO A 158 9.51 4.18 -1.35
CA PRO A 158 9.52 5.60 -1.71
C PRO A 158 10.87 6.27 -1.43
N GLY A 159 11.66 5.72 -0.49
CA GLY A 159 12.96 6.26 -0.10
C GLY A 159 14.07 5.81 -1.07
N ILE A 160 14.71 6.77 -1.73
CA ILE A 160 15.80 6.50 -2.68
C ILE A 160 17.14 6.72 -1.98
N LEU A 161 18.05 5.75 -2.09
CA LEU A 161 19.40 5.85 -1.54
C LEU A 161 20.10 7.10 -2.08
N ASN A 162 20.57 7.97 -1.17
CA ASN A 162 21.32 9.17 -1.51
C ASN A 162 22.76 8.79 -1.89
N ASN A 163 22.97 8.47 -3.17
CA ASN A 163 24.27 8.09 -3.72
C ASN A 163 24.41 8.66 -5.14
N SER A 164 25.51 9.40 -5.39
CA SER A 164 25.79 10.03 -6.69
C SER A 164 26.05 9.05 -7.83
N ASP A 165 26.38 7.80 -7.54
CA ASP A 165 26.59 6.74 -8.53
C ASP A 165 25.30 5.96 -8.84
N TYR A 166 24.17 6.39 -8.27
CA TYR A 166 22.88 5.72 -8.39
C TYR A 166 21.91 6.55 -9.25
N GLN A 167 21.64 6.06 -10.46
CA GLN A 167 20.94 6.83 -11.49
C GLN A 167 19.54 7.37 -11.09
N PRO A 168 18.66 6.62 -10.40
CA PRO A 168 17.40 7.15 -9.89
C PRO A 168 17.59 8.37 -8.98
N TYR A 169 18.61 8.36 -8.12
CA TYR A 169 18.93 9.50 -7.27
C TYR A 169 19.43 10.71 -8.08
N MET A 170 20.33 10.48 -9.04
CA MET A 170 20.84 11.56 -9.90
C MET A 170 19.72 12.19 -10.74
N ASN A 171 18.88 11.36 -11.36
CA ASN A 171 17.76 11.82 -12.17
C ASN A 171 16.73 12.60 -11.34
N GLY A 172 16.38 12.10 -10.15
CA GLY A 172 15.46 12.80 -9.27
C GLY A 172 16.02 14.12 -8.77
N SER A 173 17.33 14.20 -8.52
CA SER A 173 18.02 15.43 -8.13
C SER A 173 18.03 16.47 -9.26
N HIS A 174 18.36 16.06 -10.48
CA HIS A 174 18.31 16.94 -11.66
C HIS A 174 16.90 17.45 -11.94
N LYS A 175 15.89 16.59 -11.76
CA LYS A 175 14.47 16.95 -11.94
C LYS A 175 13.84 17.62 -10.71
N ARG A 176 14.58 17.76 -9.61
CA ARG A 176 14.16 18.38 -8.35
C ARG A 176 12.86 17.76 -7.78
N VAL A 177 12.79 16.43 -7.74
CA VAL A 177 11.57 15.69 -7.30
C VAL A 177 11.52 15.40 -5.79
N TRP A 178 12.55 15.79 -5.04
CA TRP A 178 12.66 15.49 -3.62
C TRP A 178 11.90 16.48 -2.74
N ILE A 179 11.47 16.01 -1.57
CA ILE A 179 10.92 16.87 -0.52
C ILE A 179 11.99 17.87 -0.07
N LEU A 180 11.63 19.14 -0.03
CA LEU A 180 12.46 20.23 0.48
C LEU A 180 12.20 20.44 1.97
N GLY A 181 13.26 20.64 2.74
CA GLY A 181 13.24 21.23 4.08
C GLY A 181 13.96 22.58 4.08
N ASP A 182 14.16 23.16 5.25
CA ASP A 182 14.69 24.52 5.41
C ASP A 182 16.10 24.70 4.81
N ASN A 183 16.91 23.64 4.84
CA ASN A 183 18.31 23.65 4.41
C ASN A 183 18.57 22.83 3.13
N GLY A 184 17.54 22.60 2.30
CA GLY A 184 17.65 21.81 1.06
C GLY A 184 16.87 20.51 1.12
N PHE A 185 17.33 19.44 0.45
CA PHE A 185 16.59 18.17 0.42
C PHE A 185 16.56 17.51 1.79
N VAL A 186 15.39 17.00 2.19
CA VAL A 186 15.25 16.21 3.41
C VAL A 186 15.91 14.84 3.21
N VAL A 187 16.77 14.46 4.16
CA VAL A 187 17.40 13.13 4.18
C VAL A 187 16.93 12.41 5.43
N GLY A 188 16.42 11.19 5.24
CA GLY A 188 16.00 10.29 6.33
C GLY A 188 16.70 8.93 6.24
N GLN A 189 16.37 8.05 7.16
CA GLN A 189 16.83 6.66 7.16
C GLN A 189 15.62 5.73 7.12
N VAL A 190 15.65 4.78 6.20
CA VAL A 190 14.65 3.69 6.15
C VAL A 190 15.21 2.51 6.93
N ILE A 191 14.52 2.13 8.00
CA ILE A 191 14.87 0.94 8.79
C ILE A 191 14.05 -0.23 8.25
N LEU A 192 14.70 -1.09 7.46
CA LEU A 192 14.10 -2.31 6.93
C LEU A 192 14.15 -3.41 8.01
N GLN A 193 13.30 -3.32 9.04
CA GLN A 193 13.25 -4.34 10.11
C GLN A 193 12.88 -5.70 9.53
N GLY A 194 13.79 -6.67 9.57
CA GLY A 194 13.56 -8.08 9.26
C GLY A 194 14.65 -8.96 9.81
#